data_AF-A0A455SEZ2-F1
#
_entry.id   AF-A0A455SEZ2-F1
#
_cell.length_a   1.000
_cell.length_b   1.000
_cell.length_c   1.000
_cell.angle_alpha   90.00
_cell.angle_beta   90.00
_cell.angle_gamma   90.00
#
_symmetry.space_group_name_H-M   'P 1'
#
loop_
_entity.id
_entity.type
_entity.pdbx_description
1 polymer ?
#
loop_
_entity_poly.entity_id
_entity_poly.type
_entity_poly.pdbx_seq_one_letter_code
_entity_poly.pdbx_strand_id
1 'polypeptide(L)'
;MVFSSTENHSGNRDSRLERLTSRQQSEQLLLQGQPLYDGMFIEIRIFGHWLPGHVALDSTGWYLLTLDNVGIRLRAGIPARFPVSRRWSNGTDKQHPPS
;
A
#
# COMPACT_ATOMS: atom_id res chain seq x y z
N MET A 1 6.03 48.14 15.66
CA MET A 1 7.26 47.45 16.11
C MET A 1 6.93 45.96 16.19
N VAL A 2 7.23 45.21 15.13
CA VAL A 2 8.38 44.31 14.86
C VAL A 2 7.97 42.85 15.13
N PHE A 3 8.29 42.02 14.12
CA PHE A 3 7.81 40.69 13.74
C PHE A 3 8.27 39.54 14.64
N SER A 4 7.61 38.38 14.53
CA SER A 4 8.16 36.99 14.46
C SER A 4 7.02 35.99 14.72
N SER A 5 6.87 34.85 14.06
CA SER A 5 7.51 34.21 12.92
C SER A 5 6.53 33.15 12.43
N THR A 6 6.50 32.92 11.13
CA THR A 6 5.76 31.84 10.48
C THR A 6 6.32 30.48 10.91
N GLU A 7 5.59 29.72 11.72
CA GLU A 7 5.84 28.28 11.84
C GLU A 7 5.04 27.53 10.77
N ASN A 8 5.67 27.43 9.60
CA ASN A 8 5.39 26.40 8.61
C ASN A 8 5.63 25.02 9.25
N HIS A 9 4.58 24.39 9.77
CA HIS A 9 4.59 22.94 9.98
C HIS A 9 3.86 22.25 8.82
N SER A 10 4.57 22.19 7.69
CA SER A 10 4.38 21.15 6.67
C SER A 10 4.87 19.82 7.26
N GLY A 11 4.10 19.28 8.20
CA GLY A 11 4.41 18.05 8.90
C GLY A 11 3.84 16.85 8.14
N ASN A 12 4.64 16.30 7.21
CA ASN A 12 4.76 14.86 6.91
C ASN A 12 3.66 13.94 7.50
N ARG A 13 2.45 13.95 6.91
CA ARG A 13 1.29 13.18 7.44
C ARG A 13 1.04 11.85 6.73
N ASP A 14 1.65 11.60 5.58
CA ASP A 14 1.28 10.42 4.76
C ASP A 14 2.19 9.20 4.91
N SER A 15 3.43 9.35 5.39
CA SER A 15 4.40 8.24 5.45
C SER A 15 4.05 7.15 6.48
N ARG A 16 3.18 7.46 7.46
CA ARG A 16 2.81 6.54 8.54
C ARG A 16 1.69 5.57 8.15
N LEU A 17 0.87 5.94 7.17
CA LEU A 17 -0.30 5.16 6.74
C LEU A 17 0.11 4.01 5.82
N GLU A 18 1.19 4.17 5.05
CA GLU A 18 1.72 3.16 4.13
C GLU A 18 2.62 2.13 4.81
N ARG A 19 2.28 1.66 6.01
CA ARG A 19 3.07 0.64 6.71
C ARG A 19 2.17 -0.43 7.30
N LEU A 20 2.67 -1.66 7.32
CA LEU A 20 2.04 -2.74 8.05
C LEU A 20 2.15 -2.49 9.55
N THR A 21 1.07 -2.73 10.27
CA THR A 21 1.01 -2.67 11.73
C THR A 21 0.47 -3.99 12.27
N SER A 22 0.87 -4.38 13.47
CA SER A 22 0.40 -5.62 14.10
C SER A 22 -0.69 -5.31 15.11
N ARG A 23 -1.76 -6.12 15.11
CA ARG A 23 -2.74 -6.15 16.20
C ARG A 23 -2.25 -7.14 17.26
N GLN A 24 -1.86 -6.62 18.44
CA GLN A 24 -1.20 -7.36 19.53
C GLN A 24 -1.93 -8.64 20.02
N GLN A 25 -3.22 -8.80 19.73
CA GLN A 25 -4.02 -9.91 20.24
C GLN A 25 -4.29 -11.03 19.23
N SER A 26 -4.00 -10.84 17.95
CA SER A 26 -4.49 -11.76 16.90
C SER A 26 -3.47 -12.10 15.81
N GLU A 27 -2.19 -11.74 15.99
CA GLU A 27 -1.13 -11.86 14.95
C GLU A 27 -1.54 -11.29 13.57
N GLN A 28 -2.57 -10.45 13.56
CA GLN A 28 -3.20 -9.92 12.36
C GLN A 28 -2.42 -8.69 11.93
N LEU A 29 -1.97 -8.70 10.67
CA LEU A 29 -1.39 -7.52 10.06
C LEU A 29 -2.48 -6.59 9.55
N LEU A 30 -2.27 -5.30 9.74
CA LEU A 30 -3.13 -4.22 9.29
C LEU A 30 -2.35 -3.32 8.32
N LEU A 31 -2.95 -2.94 7.21
CA LEU A 31 -2.47 -1.92 6.28
C LEU A 31 -3.44 -0.75 6.30
N GLN A 32 -2.96 0.47 6.59
CA GLN A 32 -3.83 1.67 6.71
C GLN A 32 -5.00 1.45 7.70
N GLY A 33 -4.78 0.66 8.75
CA GLY A 33 -5.81 0.28 9.74
C GLY A 33 -6.77 -0.82 9.30
N GLN A 34 -6.69 -1.29 8.04
CA GLN A 34 -7.49 -2.40 7.54
C GLN A 34 -6.76 -3.74 7.70
N PRO A 35 -7.41 -4.79 8.22
CA PRO A 35 -6.80 -6.11 8.31
C PRO A 35 -6.49 -6.68 6.92
N LEU A 36 -5.32 -7.30 6.80
CA LEU A 36 -4.97 -8.10 5.64
C LEU A 36 -5.76 -9.42 5.63
N TYR A 37 -6.15 -9.85 4.44
CA TYR A 37 -6.79 -11.13 4.20
C TYR A 37 -6.01 -11.91 3.15
N ASP A 38 -6.12 -13.24 3.20
CA ASP A 38 -5.57 -14.12 2.18
C ASP A 38 -6.13 -13.76 0.80
N GLY A 39 -5.28 -13.75 -0.22
CA GLY A 39 -5.61 -13.35 -1.59
C GLY A 39 -5.64 -11.85 -1.85
N MET A 40 -5.46 -10.97 -0.85
CA MET A 40 -5.43 -9.52 -1.09
C MET A 40 -4.23 -9.10 -1.92
N PHE A 41 -4.46 -8.28 -2.94
CA PHE A 41 -3.37 -7.71 -3.73
C PHE A 41 -2.85 -6.42 -3.09
N ILE A 42 -1.56 -6.39 -2.75
CA ILE A 42 -0.87 -5.22 -2.18
C ILE A 42 0.50 -5.03 -2.83
N GLU A 43 1.11 -3.88 -2.59
CA GLU A 43 2.50 -3.61 -2.96
C GLU A 43 3.31 -3.35 -1.70
N ILE A 44 4.52 -3.91 -1.62
CA ILE A 44 5.48 -3.64 -0.54
C ILE A 44 6.73 -2.95 -1.07
N ARG A 45 7.39 -2.14 -0.25
CA ARG A 45 8.60 -1.42 -0.66
C ARG A 45 9.86 -2.19 -0.30
N ILE A 46 10.63 -2.59 -1.31
CA ILE A 46 11.92 -3.29 -1.15
C ILE A 46 12.97 -2.56 -2.01
N PHE A 47 14.13 -2.26 -1.42
CA PHE A 47 15.22 -1.54 -2.09
C PHE A 47 14.78 -0.27 -2.86
N GLY A 48 13.76 0.43 -2.36
CA GLY A 48 13.22 1.64 -2.98
C GLY A 48 12.11 1.42 -4.02
N HIS A 49 11.88 0.19 -4.46
CA HIS A 49 10.87 -0.19 -5.45
C HIS A 49 9.60 -0.75 -4.80
N TRP A 50 8.45 -0.50 -5.42
CA TRP A 50 7.19 -1.14 -5.04
C TRP A 50 7.05 -2.47 -5.77
N LEU A 51 6.94 -3.55 -4.99
CA LEU A 51 6.83 -4.90 -5.50
C LEU A 51 5.40 -5.41 -5.26
N PRO A 52 4.63 -5.69 -6.33
CA PRO A 52 3.28 -6.20 -6.22
C PRO A 52 3.24 -7.70 -5.85
N GLY A 53 2.18 -8.10 -5.16
CA GLY A 53 1.90 -9.50 -4.90
C GLY A 53 0.58 -9.73 -4.17
N HIS A 54 0.27 -11.00 -3.97
CA HIS A 54 -0.90 -11.44 -3.19
C HIS A 54 -0.47 -11.78 -1.77
N VAL A 55 -1.21 -11.29 -0.80
CA VAL A 55 -1.07 -11.70 0.59
C VAL A 55 -1.51 -13.15 0.71
N ALA A 56 -0.72 -13.93 1.42
CA ALA A 56 -1.04 -15.30 1.78
C ALA A 56 -0.68 -15.59 3.24
N LEU A 57 -1.28 -16.63 3.80
CA LEU A 57 -1.02 -17.09 5.16
C LEU A 57 -0.56 -18.56 5.16
N ASP A 58 0.57 -18.85 5.80
CA ASP A 58 1.04 -20.21 6.05
C ASP A 58 1.17 -20.48 7.56
N SER A 59 1.63 -21.68 7.92
CA SER A 59 1.86 -22.08 9.32
C SER A 59 2.89 -21.23 10.07
N THR A 60 3.63 -20.38 9.38
CA THR A 60 4.67 -19.50 9.93
C THR A 60 4.29 -18.01 9.86
N GLY A 61 3.09 -17.70 9.38
CA GLY A 61 2.48 -16.36 9.39
C GLY A 61 2.23 -15.75 8.00
N TRP A 62 2.00 -14.44 7.96
CA TRP A 62 1.67 -13.72 6.74
C TRP A 62 2.88 -13.56 5.82
N TYR A 63 2.69 -13.79 4.52
CA TYR A 63 3.70 -13.52 3.50
C TYR A 63 3.05 -12.91 2.25
N LEU A 64 3.86 -12.28 1.41
CA LEU A 64 3.47 -11.79 0.10
C LEU A 64 4.03 -12.75 -0.95
N LEU A 65 3.15 -13.35 -1.75
CA LEU A 65 3.54 -14.06 -2.95
C LEU A 65 3.60 -13.07 -4.12
N THR A 66 4.81 -12.79 -4.57
CA THR A 66 5.07 -11.91 -5.72
C THR A 66 4.63 -12.56 -7.03
N LEU A 67 4.51 -11.75 -8.09
CA LEU A 67 4.14 -12.24 -9.43
C LEU A 67 5.15 -13.27 -9.99
N ASP A 68 6.41 -13.19 -9.55
CA ASP A 68 7.47 -14.12 -9.92
C ASP A 68 7.52 -15.37 -9.02
N ASN A 69 6.45 -15.63 -8.24
CA ASN A 69 6.33 -16.73 -7.29
C ASN A 69 7.38 -16.75 -6.16
N VAL A 70 7.96 -15.59 -5.84
CA VAL A 70 8.82 -15.44 -4.66
C VAL A 70 7.96 -15.07 -3.45
N GLY A 71 8.08 -15.84 -2.37
CA GLY A 71 7.41 -15.59 -1.09
C GLY A 71 8.23 -14.68 -0.17
N ILE A 72 7.65 -13.58 0.28
CA ILE A 72 8.31 -12.58 1.14
C ILE A 72 7.56 -12.46 2.46
N ARG A 73 8.23 -12.76 3.58
CA ARG A 73 7.60 -12.72 4.91
C ARG A 73 7.15 -11.29 5.25
N LEU A 74 5.87 -11.13 5.57
CA LEU A 74 5.31 -9.85 6.00
C LEU A 74 5.44 -9.70 7.51
N ARG A 75 5.87 -8.52 7.94
CA ARG A 75 6.00 -8.13 9.35
C ARG A 75 5.57 -6.68 9.51
N ALA A 76 5.19 -6.31 10.73
CA ALA A 76 4.92 -4.92 11.06
C ALA A 76 6.14 -4.04 10.76
N GLY A 77 5.87 -2.83 10.27
CA GLY A 77 6.87 -1.84 9.93
C GLY A 77 7.35 -1.88 8.47
N ILE A 78 7.02 -2.91 7.70
CA ILE A 78 7.27 -2.93 6.25
C ILE A 78 6.41 -1.86 5.58
N PRO A 79 6.98 -0.98 4.73
CA PRO A 79 6.19 -0.07 3.93
C PRO A 79 5.38 -0.85 2.91
N ALA A 80 4.07 -0.62 2.89
CA ALA A 80 3.10 -1.33 2.07
C ALA A 80 1.99 -0.38 1.66
N ARG A 81 1.35 -0.64 0.52
CA ARG A 81 0.19 0.14 0.04
C ARG A 81 -0.76 -0.74 -0.76
N PHE A 82 -2.02 -0.31 -0.83
CA PHE A 82 -2.93 -0.85 -1.82
C PHE A 82 -2.51 -0.38 -3.21
N PRO A 83 -2.70 -1.21 -4.25
CA PRO A 83 -2.45 -0.78 -5.62
C PRO A 83 -3.24 0.50 -5.86
N VAL A 84 -2.56 1.54 -6.35
CA VAL A 84 -3.29 2.70 -6.87
C VAL A 84 -4.00 2.17 -8.10
N SER A 85 -5.33 2.08 -8.06
CA SER A 85 -6.12 1.80 -9.25
C SER A 85 -5.69 2.83 -10.28
N ARG A 86 -4.84 2.42 -11.24
CA ARG A 86 -4.58 3.22 -12.42
C ARG A 86 -5.91 3.21 -13.14
N ARG A 87 -6.71 4.23 -12.85
CA ARG A 87 -7.99 4.48 -13.49
C ARG A 87 -7.66 4.50 -14.97
N TRP A 88 -8.06 3.45 -15.65
CA TRP A 88 -7.90 3.31 -17.08
C TRP A 88 -8.57 4.54 -17.69
N SER A 89 -7.77 5.53 -18.13
CA SER A 89 -8.25 6.61 -18.97
C SER A 89 -8.51 5.98 -20.32
N ASN A 90 -9.70 5.42 -20.47
CA ASN A 90 -10.25 5.06 -21.77
C ASN A 90 -10.33 6.37 -22.54
N GLY A 91 -9.36 6.58 -23.42
CA GLY A 91 -9.48 7.55 -24.50
C GLY A 91 -10.57 7.07 -25.44
N THR A 92 -11.83 7.29 -25.08
CA THR A 92 -12.95 7.32 -26.02
C THR A 92 -13.19 8.77 -26.38
N ASP A 93 -12.31 9.32 -27.20
CA ASP A 93 -12.68 10.47 -28.01
C ASP A 93 -13.09 9.97 -29.39
N LYS A 94 -14.15 10.59 -29.90
CA LYS A 94 -14.81 10.42 -31.21
C LYS A 94 -15.87 9.33 -31.34
N GLN A 95 -17.04 9.67 -30.80
CA GLN A 95 -18.32 9.33 -31.44
C GLN A 95 -18.33 9.85 -32.89
N HIS A 96 -18.47 8.95 -33.86
CA HIS A 96 -18.95 9.27 -35.20
C HIS A 96 -20.36 8.66 -35.30
N PRO A 97 -21.43 9.43 -35.55
CA PRO A 97 -22.73 8.84 -35.82
C PRO A 97 -22.72 8.19 -37.22
N PRO A 98 -23.39 7.05 -37.42
CA PRO A 98 -23.60 6.52 -38.76
C PRO A 98 -24.48 7.47 -39.58
N SER A 99 -24.15 7.55 -40.87
CA SER A 99 -24.80 8.40 -41.89
C SER A 99 -26.27 8.09 -42.13
#